data_AF-A0A524PAX1-F1
#
_entry.id   AF-A0A524PAX1-F1
#
_cell.length_a   1.000
_cell.length_b   1.000
_cell.length_c   1.000
_cell.angle_alpha   90.00
_cell.angle_beta   90.00
_cell.angle_gamma   90.00
#
_symmetry.space_group_name_H-M   'P 1'
#
loop_
_entity.id
_entity.type
_entity.pdbx_description
1 polymer ?
#
loop_
_entity_poly.entity_id
_entity_poly.type
_entity_poly.pdbx_seq_one_letter_code
_entity_poly.pdbx_strand_id
1 'polypeptide(L)'
;MGWTTKNAVLGAMLGVLLAGCQVDSDDVQQWKGTVKGPTRLLAVMGSDRYPDELRTEAAVAIVEMERSDVDALALLKGALDDLRRKDPAASDKIVGAMIPRLEALLSQEPNPADRAPDATEVRAKDAAYMLIPYAPEHSRDALIRSVVGWYSADFEGRSLAGDYSAEQVTRALGAEAAGMLVDALHEKMPPQAMIKIAEIIGEDGDEETKARAGERLVTIEKEMEKAAFVKWLASQIEESIEASGEEADASRVNSLALFNRENYINQGVLPAMRYLGDQTAVVTRLLAIADTKPGAGDPKAWVERLDARRATALKALEGHVTRAHLNRLLSIALDPSNPIEVRDYAFDRVGDIRSHSAIPRLWALVEQPGCTAASCSASDKLAKRLRWRAGELILSLGGPSTIEPFSQRLPAAPQIQYEPEELEGYATRMSQITPPPTSTVVTLLDSQQWWNRVVALRYLERRGGEADIPAMKRLMSDEGEVSGEGWSELNPPVTTVGQVADAAILALQTREQGDKK
;
A
#
# COMPACT_ATOMS: atom_id res chain seq x y z
N MET A 1 74.04 55.00 -49.02
CA MET A 1 72.87 55.54 -48.28
C MET A 1 72.16 56.53 -49.20
N GLY A 2 70.87 56.30 -49.44
CA GLY A 2 69.97 57.24 -50.12
C GLY A 2 69.77 57.02 -51.62
N TRP A 3 68.54 57.33 -52.06
CA TRP A 3 67.92 57.28 -53.41
C TRP A 3 67.17 55.96 -53.72
N THR A 4 65.90 55.89 -54.15
CA THR A 4 65.13 56.71 -55.12
C THR A 4 63.60 56.42 -55.03
N THR A 5 62.79 57.46 -55.19
CA THR A 5 61.56 57.65 -56.01
C THR A 5 60.72 56.50 -56.64
N LYS A 6 59.38 56.70 -56.53
CA LYS A 6 58.29 56.64 -57.56
C LYS A 6 57.50 55.32 -57.89
N ASN A 7 56.18 55.45 -57.66
CA ASN A 7 55.03 55.18 -58.54
C ASN A 7 54.35 53.79 -58.70
N ALA A 8 53.01 53.86 -58.57
CA ALA A 8 51.95 53.24 -59.39
C ALA A 8 51.35 51.86 -59.02
N VAL A 9 50.14 51.95 -58.43
CA VAL A 9 48.87 51.22 -58.67
C VAL A 9 48.88 50.03 -59.64
N LEU A 10 48.38 48.87 -59.18
CA LEU A 10 47.42 47.94 -59.81
C LEU A 10 47.12 46.87 -58.73
N GLY A 11 45.90 46.62 -58.24
CA GLY A 11 44.73 46.24 -59.02
C GLY A 11 44.54 44.71 -58.91
N ALA A 12 43.96 44.22 -57.81
CA ALA A 12 43.43 42.86 -57.71
C ALA A 12 42.28 42.83 -56.71
N MET A 13 41.06 42.99 -57.23
CA MET A 13 39.84 42.53 -56.56
C MET A 13 39.91 41.01 -56.47
N LEU A 14 40.12 40.48 -55.26
CA LEU A 14 39.61 39.16 -54.90
C LEU A 14 38.24 39.38 -54.23
N GLY A 15 37.18 39.09 -54.97
CA GLY A 15 35.84 38.95 -54.41
C GLY A 15 35.83 37.75 -53.47
N VAL A 16 35.88 38.02 -52.18
CA VAL A 16 35.58 37.04 -51.14
C VAL A 16 34.08 36.81 -51.17
N LEU A 17 33.69 35.61 -51.61
CA LEU A 17 32.34 35.07 -51.46
C LEU A 17 32.02 35.01 -49.96
N LEU A 18 31.13 35.90 -49.50
CA LEU A 18 30.49 35.80 -48.19
C LEU A 18 29.45 34.67 -48.25
N ALA A 19 29.90 33.41 -48.11
CA ALA A 19 29.04 32.37 -47.60
C ALA A 19 28.85 32.66 -46.09
N GLY A 20 27.76 33.36 -45.74
CA GLY A 20 27.37 33.48 -44.34
C GLY A 20 27.11 32.08 -43.79
N CYS A 21 27.75 31.71 -42.69
CA CYS A 21 27.48 30.46 -41.97
C CYS A 21 26.01 30.44 -41.54
N GLN A 22 25.15 29.86 -42.38
CA GLN A 22 23.76 29.62 -42.07
C GLN A 22 23.72 28.46 -41.08
N VAL A 23 23.16 28.70 -39.89
CA VAL A 23 22.98 27.64 -38.88
C VAL A 23 22.02 26.60 -39.44
N ASP A 24 22.42 25.34 -39.38
CA ASP A 24 21.65 24.18 -39.87
C ASP A 24 21.49 23.09 -38.79
N SER A 25 20.94 21.94 -39.19
CA SER A 25 20.71 20.79 -38.29
C SER A 25 22.03 20.25 -37.71
N ASP A 26 23.10 20.22 -38.49
CA ASP A 26 24.40 19.67 -38.04
C ASP A 26 24.98 20.54 -36.92
N ASP A 27 24.84 21.86 -37.02
CA ASP A 27 25.19 22.80 -35.95
C ASP A 27 24.38 22.53 -34.67
N VAL A 28 23.06 22.32 -34.78
CA VAL A 28 22.18 22.02 -33.63
C VAL A 28 22.62 20.72 -32.94
N GLN A 29 22.91 19.68 -33.71
CA GLN A 29 23.38 18.40 -33.16
C GLN A 29 24.74 18.53 -32.47
N GLN A 30 25.67 19.27 -33.08
CA GLN A 30 27.00 19.50 -32.50
C GLN A 30 26.91 20.27 -31.17
N TRP A 31 25.98 21.23 -31.05
CA TRP A 31 25.89 22.08 -29.88
C TRP A 31 25.44 21.37 -28.60
N LYS A 32 24.75 20.23 -28.69
CA LYS A 32 24.33 19.42 -27.53
C LYS A 32 25.50 19.14 -26.56
N GLY A 33 26.67 18.84 -27.09
CA GLY A 33 27.86 18.53 -26.29
C GLY A 33 28.70 19.73 -25.85
N THR A 34 28.29 20.97 -26.16
CA THR A 34 29.15 22.15 -25.95
C THR A 34 28.71 23.00 -24.77
N VAL A 35 29.67 23.65 -24.09
CA VAL A 35 29.40 24.54 -22.95
C VAL A 35 28.40 25.64 -23.29
N LYS A 36 28.54 26.28 -24.46
CA LYS A 36 27.64 27.33 -24.96
C LYS A 36 26.40 26.81 -25.68
N GLY A 37 26.26 25.49 -25.78
CA GLY A 37 25.17 24.81 -26.48
C GLY A 37 23.79 25.26 -26.04
N PRO A 38 23.42 25.20 -24.75
CA PRO A 38 22.10 25.59 -24.26
C PRO A 38 21.71 26.99 -24.71
N THR A 39 22.61 27.98 -24.52
CA THR A 39 22.33 29.37 -24.92
C THR A 39 22.12 29.51 -26.43
N ARG A 40 22.88 28.75 -27.25
CA ARG A 40 22.72 28.77 -28.71
C ARG A 40 21.43 28.11 -29.16
N LEU A 41 21.08 26.96 -28.59
CA LEU A 41 19.84 26.24 -28.89
C LEU A 41 18.61 27.09 -28.54
N LEU A 42 18.60 27.73 -27.36
CA LEU A 42 17.54 28.66 -26.97
C LEU A 42 17.44 29.87 -27.92
N ALA A 43 18.57 30.39 -28.41
CA ALA A 43 18.59 31.50 -29.35
C ALA A 43 18.02 31.10 -30.73
N VAL A 44 18.27 29.88 -31.19
CA VAL A 44 17.64 29.34 -32.41
C VAL A 44 16.14 29.18 -32.20
N MET A 45 15.73 28.48 -31.15
CA MET A 45 14.32 28.24 -30.83
C MET A 45 13.50 29.54 -30.72
N GLY A 46 14.06 30.58 -30.10
CA GLY A 46 13.38 31.85 -29.86
C GLY A 46 13.36 32.84 -31.03
N SER A 47 14.11 32.60 -32.12
CA SER A 47 14.25 33.57 -33.22
C SER A 47 13.40 33.20 -34.44
N ASP A 48 12.59 34.14 -34.90
CA ASP A 48 11.76 34.07 -36.11
C ASP A 48 12.56 34.04 -37.42
N ARG A 49 13.86 34.32 -37.38
CA ARG A 49 14.75 34.24 -38.55
C ARG A 49 14.99 32.81 -39.04
N TYR A 50 14.67 31.81 -38.21
CA TYR A 50 14.88 30.39 -38.49
C TYR A 50 13.56 29.70 -38.84
N PRO A 51 13.57 28.68 -39.71
CA PRO A 51 12.37 27.91 -40.02
C PRO A 51 11.90 27.14 -38.78
N ASP A 52 10.58 26.95 -38.67
CA ASP A 52 9.94 26.27 -37.52
C ASP A 52 10.53 24.87 -37.25
N GLU A 53 10.96 24.15 -38.30
CA GLU A 53 11.62 22.85 -38.18
C GLU A 53 12.96 22.91 -37.45
N LEU A 54 13.83 23.86 -37.79
CA LEU A 54 15.12 24.05 -37.12
C LEU A 54 14.93 24.55 -35.67
N ARG A 55 13.88 25.35 -35.43
CA ARG A 55 13.50 25.79 -34.08
C ARG A 55 13.02 24.62 -33.22
N THR A 56 12.28 23.69 -33.81
CA THR A 56 11.83 22.44 -33.19
C THR A 56 13.01 21.52 -32.88
N GLU A 57 13.94 21.37 -33.83
CA GLU A 57 15.19 20.60 -33.63
C GLU A 57 16.01 21.14 -32.47
N ALA A 58 16.16 22.47 -32.39
CA ALA A 58 16.85 23.10 -31.28
C ALA A 58 16.16 22.83 -29.94
N ALA A 59 14.82 22.82 -29.92
CA ALA A 59 14.05 22.52 -28.72
C ALA A 59 14.21 21.05 -28.27
N VAL A 60 14.14 20.09 -29.20
CA VAL A 60 14.37 18.66 -28.91
C VAL A 60 15.82 18.41 -28.49
N ALA A 61 16.78 19.10 -29.11
CA ALA A 61 18.19 18.99 -28.74
C ALA A 61 18.47 19.44 -27.30
N ILE A 62 17.68 20.36 -26.74
CA ILE A 62 17.76 20.73 -25.31
C ILE A 62 17.35 19.54 -24.43
N VAL A 63 16.33 18.77 -24.83
CA VAL A 63 15.85 17.59 -24.09
C VAL A 63 16.86 16.44 -24.14
N GLU A 64 17.45 16.19 -25.32
CA GLU A 64 18.41 15.10 -25.53
C GLU A 64 19.76 15.35 -24.86
N MET A 65 20.05 16.61 -24.51
CA MET A 65 21.34 17.03 -23.98
C MET A 65 21.72 16.28 -22.70
N GLU A 66 22.89 15.63 -22.73
CA GLU A 66 23.43 14.91 -21.59
C GLU A 66 24.37 15.81 -20.78
N ARG A 67 23.81 16.71 -19.97
CA ARG A 67 24.57 17.63 -19.12
C ARG A 67 23.98 17.73 -17.72
N SER A 68 24.85 17.58 -16.72
CA SER A 68 24.49 17.69 -15.31
C SER A 68 24.66 19.09 -14.72
N ASP A 69 25.35 19.99 -15.42
CA ASP A 69 25.66 21.34 -14.94
C ASP A 69 24.59 22.38 -15.31
N VAL A 70 23.56 21.97 -16.06
CA VAL A 70 22.48 22.83 -16.54
C VAL A 70 21.15 22.11 -16.38
N ASP A 71 20.16 22.78 -15.81
CA ASP A 71 18.77 22.33 -15.79
C ASP A 71 18.12 22.60 -17.16
N ALA A 72 18.24 21.63 -18.06
CA ALA A 72 17.77 21.74 -19.44
C ALA A 72 16.24 21.93 -19.52
N LEU A 73 15.49 21.28 -18.63
CA LEU A 73 14.03 21.36 -18.62
C LEU A 73 13.53 22.72 -18.12
N ALA A 74 14.15 23.27 -17.07
CA ALA A 74 13.83 24.62 -16.61
C ALA A 74 14.14 25.68 -17.68
N LEU A 75 15.25 25.53 -18.42
CA LEU A 75 15.58 26.40 -19.54
C LEU A 75 14.56 26.31 -20.67
N LEU A 76 14.21 25.09 -21.08
CA LEU A 76 13.20 24.86 -22.12
C LEU A 76 11.85 25.47 -21.71
N LYS A 77 11.39 25.19 -20.48
CA LYS A 77 10.15 25.73 -19.93
C LYS A 77 10.15 27.26 -19.96
N GLY A 78 11.20 27.90 -19.46
CA GLY A 78 11.30 29.36 -19.43
C GLY A 78 11.26 29.99 -20.82
N ALA A 79 11.90 29.35 -21.80
CA ALA A 79 11.89 29.87 -23.17
C ALA A 79 10.57 29.60 -23.92
N LEU A 80 9.86 28.53 -23.61
CA LEU A 80 8.48 28.32 -24.09
C LEU A 80 7.49 29.29 -23.44
N ASP A 81 7.63 29.58 -22.15
CA ASP A 81 6.85 30.60 -21.44
C ASP A 81 7.02 31.99 -22.12
N ASP A 82 8.26 32.35 -22.45
CA ASP A 82 8.57 33.60 -23.16
C ASP A 82 8.09 33.60 -24.61
N LEU A 83 8.24 32.48 -25.33
CA LEU A 83 7.78 32.34 -26.70
C LEU A 83 6.26 32.44 -26.77
N ARG A 84 5.52 31.70 -25.94
CA ARG A 84 4.06 31.74 -25.89
C ARG A 84 3.52 33.13 -25.54
N ARG A 85 4.23 33.91 -24.71
CA ARG A 85 3.86 35.29 -24.40
C ARG A 85 4.03 36.24 -25.59
N LYS A 86 5.07 36.03 -26.41
CA LYS A 86 5.43 36.90 -27.54
C LYS A 86 4.73 36.51 -28.84
N ASP A 87 4.68 35.21 -29.10
CA ASP A 87 4.14 34.58 -30.31
C ASP A 87 3.51 33.21 -29.95
N PRO A 88 2.23 33.20 -29.54
CA PRO A 88 1.50 31.98 -29.22
C PRO A 88 1.46 30.99 -30.40
N ALA A 89 1.32 31.49 -31.63
CA ALA A 89 1.18 30.65 -32.81
C ALA A 89 2.49 29.91 -33.13
N ALA A 90 3.65 30.56 -32.97
CA ALA A 90 4.94 29.88 -33.08
C ALA A 90 5.15 28.87 -31.96
N SER A 91 4.73 29.19 -30.72
CA SER A 91 4.78 28.23 -29.60
C SER A 91 3.99 26.96 -29.92
N ASP A 92 2.74 27.11 -30.39
CA ASP A 92 1.87 25.97 -30.71
C ASP A 92 2.45 25.10 -31.82
N LYS A 93 3.03 25.72 -32.87
CA LYS A 93 3.68 24.98 -33.96
C LYS A 93 4.91 24.22 -33.50
N ILE A 94 5.79 24.86 -32.73
CA ILE A 94 7.02 24.24 -32.25
C ILE A 94 6.68 23.10 -31.30
N VAL A 95 5.82 23.32 -30.31
CA VAL A 95 5.41 22.26 -29.37
C VAL A 95 4.69 21.13 -30.11
N GLY A 96 3.78 21.45 -31.03
CA GLY A 96 3.11 20.45 -31.87
C GLY A 96 4.08 19.59 -32.68
N ALA A 97 5.17 20.17 -33.19
CA ALA A 97 6.21 19.44 -33.92
C ALA A 97 7.21 18.69 -33.00
N MET A 98 7.36 19.09 -31.73
CA MET A 98 8.15 18.36 -30.74
C MET A 98 7.47 17.05 -30.31
N ILE A 99 6.14 17.06 -30.15
CA ILE A 99 5.36 15.90 -29.67
C ILE A 99 5.73 14.59 -30.39
N PRO A 100 5.62 14.46 -31.73
CA PRO A 100 5.92 13.19 -32.40
C PRO A 100 7.38 12.74 -32.23
N ARG A 101 8.33 13.67 -32.02
CA ARG A 101 9.74 13.34 -31.75
C ARG A 101 9.92 12.79 -30.33
N LEU A 102 9.22 13.36 -29.35
CA LEU A 102 9.22 12.86 -27.97
C LEU A 102 8.50 11.52 -27.88
N GLU A 103 7.36 11.35 -28.55
CA GLU A 103 6.65 10.06 -28.62
C GLU A 103 7.55 8.95 -29.17
N ALA A 104 8.34 9.24 -30.22
CA ALA A 104 9.30 8.29 -30.76
C ALA A 104 10.36 7.86 -29.73
N LEU A 105 10.86 8.80 -28.91
CA LEU A 105 11.79 8.49 -27.81
C LEU A 105 11.14 7.64 -26.72
N LEU A 106 9.86 7.90 -26.39
CA LEU A 106 9.13 7.18 -25.35
C LEU A 106 8.64 5.80 -25.76
N SER A 107 8.48 5.57 -27.07
CA SER A 107 8.01 4.29 -27.62
C SER A 107 9.08 3.19 -27.64
N GLN A 108 10.30 3.48 -27.20
CA GLN A 108 11.38 2.50 -27.14
C GLN A 108 11.07 1.44 -26.08
N GLU A 109 11.09 0.17 -26.52
CA GLU A 109 10.86 -0.96 -25.63
C GLU A 109 12.00 -1.05 -24.60
N PRO A 110 11.68 -1.19 -23.31
CA PRO A 110 12.70 -1.37 -22.29
C PRO A 110 13.45 -2.67 -22.56
N ASN A 111 14.78 -2.60 -22.53
CA ASN A 111 15.64 -3.77 -22.64
C ASN A 111 15.64 -4.50 -21.28
N PRO A 112 15.21 -5.78 -21.21
CA PRO A 112 15.13 -6.52 -19.95
C PRO A 112 16.46 -6.70 -19.21
N ALA A 113 17.59 -6.53 -19.92
CA ALA A 113 18.92 -6.61 -19.33
C ALA A 113 19.34 -5.32 -18.59
N ASP A 114 18.68 -4.20 -18.87
CA ASP A 114 19.04 -2.91 -18.32
C ASP A 114 18.43 -2.74 -16.93
N ARG A 115 19.26 -2.32 -15.97
CA ARG A 115 18.82 -2.10 -14.58
C ARG A 115 18.16 -0.74 -14.36
N ALA A 116 18.24 0.16 -15.35
CA ALA A 116 17.71 1.50 -15.29
C ALA A 116 17.30 1.95 -16.70
N PRO A 117 16.28 2.81 -16.83
CA PRO A 117 15.90 3.35 -18.13
C PRO A 117 16.99 4.25 -18.72
N ASP A 118 17.02 4.33 -20.05
CA ASP A 118 17.95 5.22 -20.75
C ASP A 118 17.74 6.68 -20.33
N ALA A 119 18.84 7.40 -20.08
CA ALA A 119 18.77 8.76 -19.55
C ALA A 119 18.08 9.73 -20.53
N THR A 120 18.15 9.46 -21.84
CA THR A 120 17.46 10.25 -22.88
C THR A 120 15.95 10.00 -22.83
N GLU A 121 15.52 8.74 -22.66
CA GLU A 121 14.10 8.43 -22.44
C GLU A 121 13.55 9.13 -21.20
N VAL A 122 14.29 9.10 -20.09
CA VAL A 122 13.87 9.76 -18.84
C VAL A 122 13.66 11.26 -19.04
N ARG A 123 14.62 11.93 -19.70
CA ARG A 123 14.53 13.36 -20.04
C ARG A 123 13.40 13.64 -21.02
N ALA A 124 13.22 12.79 -22.03
CA ALA A 124 12.13 12.89 -23.00
C ALA A 124 10.77 12.79 -22.31
N LYS A 125 10.65 11.90 -21.31
CA LYS A 125 9.43 11.74 -20.51
C LYS A 125 9.16 12.97 -19.67
N ASP A 126 10.16 13.49 -18.98
CA ASP A 126 9.99 14.69 -18.15
C ASP A 126 9.65 15.92 -19.00
N ALA A 127 10.27 16.04 -20.18
CA ALA A 127 9.92 17.06 -21.16
C ALA A 127 8.49 16.88 -21.68
N ALA A 128 8.09 15.66 -22.05
CA ALA A 128 6.74 15.37 -22.54
C ALA A 128 5.67 15.74 -21.51
N TYR A 129 5.87 15.37 -20.24
CA TYR A 129 4.96 15.77 -19.17
C TYR A 129 4.93 17.29 -18.98
N MET A 130 6.10 17.95 -18.93
CA MET A 130 6.21 19.40 -18.80
C MET A 130 5.52 20.16 -19.95
N LEU A 131 5.46 19.57 -21.15
CA LEU A 131 4.86 20.17 -22.34
C LEU A 131 3.34 20.09 -22.39
N ILE A 132 2.67 19.25 -21.59
CA ILE A 132 1.20 19.09 -21.58
C ILE A 132 0.43 20.43 -21.48
N PRO A 133 0.83 21.42 -20.65
CA PRO A 133 0.19 22.73 -20.59
C PRO A 133 0.35 23.59 -21.86
N TYR A 134 1.33 23.28 -22.71
CA TYR A 134 1.64 23.98 -23.96
C TYR A 134 1.16 23.22 -25.21
N ALA A 135 0.85 21.92 -25.07
CA ALA A 135 0.43 21.09 -26.18
C ALA A 135 -0.86 21.63 -26.83
N PRO A 136 -0.95 21.65 -28.18
CA PRO A 136 -2.20 21.89 -28.88
C PRO A 136 -3.28 20.93 -28.39
N GLU A 137 -4.53 21.39 -28.30
CA GLU A 137 -5.66 20.63 -27.71
C GLU A 137 -5.82 19.23 -28.35
N HIS A 138 -5.67 19.13 -29.68
CA HIS A 138 -5.79 17.88 -30.43
C HIS A 138 -4.64 16.87 -30.19
N SER A 139 -3.52 17.30 -29.62
CA SER A 139 -2.33 16.46 -29.38
C SER A 139 -2.08 16.19 -27.89
N ARG A 140 -2.80 16.88 -27.00
CA ARG A 140 -2.62 16.75 -25.55
C ARG A 140 -2.82 15.31 -25.07
N ASP A 141 -3.90 14.66 -25.51
CA ASP A 141 -4.24 13.30 -25.06
C ASP A 141 -3.21 12.26 -25.56
N ALA A 142 -2.67 12.47 -26.77
CA ALA A 142 -1.61 11.62 -27.31
C ALA A 142 -0.32 11.72 -26.48
N LEU A 143 0.04 12.94 -26.06
CA LEU A 143 1.18 13.19 -25.21
C LEU A 143 0.99 12.59 -23.80
N ILE A 144 -0.20 12.74 -23.21
CA ILE A 144 -0.56 12.10 -21.93
C ILE A 144 -0.41 10.57 -22.03
N ARG A 145 -1.02 9.96 -23.06
CA ARG A 145 -0.91 8.52 -23.30
C ARG A 145 0.54 8.05 -23.43
N SER A 146 1.38 8.83 -24.10
CA SER A 146 2.80 8.48 -24.27
C SER A 146 3.57 8.54 -22.96
N VAL A 147 3.32 9.55 -22.11
CA VAL A 147 3.95 9.65 -20.78
C VAL A 147 3.51 8.49 -19.87
N VAL A 148 2.20 8.23 -19.77
CA VAL A 148 1.69 7.16 -18.90
C VAL A 148 2.06 5.77 -19.45
N GLY A 149 2.05 5.62 -20.78
CA GLY A 149 2.48 4.41 -21.47
C GLY A 149 3.94 4.07 -21.22
N TRP A 150 4.82 5.08 -21.12
CA TRP A 150 6.24 4.86 -20.81
C TRP A 150 6.43 4.23 -19.43
N TYR A 151 5.71 4.69 -18.40
CA TYR A 151 5.72 4.04 -17.09
C TYR A 151 5.09 2.64 -17.14
N SER A 152 4.01 2.48 -17.91
CA SER A 152 3.27 1.21 -18.00
C SER A 152 4.10 0.10 -18.64
N ALA A 153 5.02 0.44 -19.54
CA ALA A 153 5.89 -0.53 -20.21
C ALA A 153 6.90 -1.21 -19.27
N ASP A 154 7.36 -0.51 -18.23
CA ASP A 154 8.21 -1.07 -17.16
C ASP A 154 8.00 -0.26 -15.87
N PHE A 155 6.93 -0.55 -15.15
CA PHE A 155 6.57 0.23 -13.97
C PHE A 155 7.63 0.10 -12.86
N GLU A 156 8.28 -1.06 -12.74
CA GLU A 156 9.31 -1.30 -11.72
C GLU A 156 10.53 -0.41 -11.94
N GLY A 157 11.11 -0.43 -13.14
CA GLY A 157 12.29 0.38 -13.45
C GLY A 157 12.00 1.86 -13.68
N ARG A 158 10.79 2.22 -14.12
CA ARG A 158 10.48 3.59 -14.59
C ARG A 158 9.66 4.43 -13.61
N SER A 159 8.94 3.85 -12.64
CA SER A 159 7.98 4.61 -11.80
C SER A 159 8.57 5.77 -11.01
N LEU A 160 9.86 5.70 -10.65
CA LEU A 160 10.58 6.74 -9.89
C LEU A 160 11.65 7.47 -10.72
N ALA A 161 11.72 7.20 -12.03
CA ALA A 161 12.81 7.68 -12.85
C ALA A 161 12.58 9.13 -13.34
N GLY A 162 13.54 10.01 -13.05
CA GLY A 162 13.54 11.42 -13.46
C GLY A 162 12.88 12.36 -12.45
N ASP A 163 12.44 13.51 -12.94
CA ASP A 163 11.92 14.60 -12.09
C ASP A 163 10.46 14.40 -11.68
N TYR A 164 9.70 13.67 -12.51
CA TYR A 164 8.30 13.34 -12.24
C TYR A 164 8.14 11.82 -12.06
N SER A 165 7.56 11.39 -10.94
CA SER A 165 7.21 9.99 -10.69
C SER A 165 5.85 9.63 -11.31
N ALA A 166 5.60 8.34 -11.51
CA ALA A 166 4.31 7.85 -12.02
C ALA A 166 3.13 8.29 -11.14
N GLU A 167 3.31 8.31 -9.81
CA GLU A 167 2.30 8.80 -8.86
C GLU A 167 2.06 10.30 -9.03
N GLN A 168 3.12 11.12 -9.12
CA GLN A 168 2.98 12.56 -9.30
C GLN A 168 2.28 12.90 -10.62
N VAL A 169 2.66 12.22 -11.70
CA VAL A 169 2.05 12.39 -13.02
C VAL A 169 0.57 11.98 -12.98
N THR A 170 0.26 10.81 -12.43
CA THR A 170 -1.12 10.31 -12.39
C THR A 170 -2.01 11.21 -11.54
N ARG A 171 -1.55 11.61 -10.36
CA ARG A 171 -2.29 12.54 -9.47
C ARG A 171 -2.55 13.90 -10.13
N ALA A 172 -1.61 14.41 -10.91
CA ALA A 172 -1.75 15.68 -11.61
C ALA A 172 -2.70 15.61 -12.81
N LEU A 173 -2.73 14.47 -13.51
CA LEU A 173 -3.56 14.24 -14.70
C LEU A 173 -4.95 13.66 -14.37
N GLY A 174 -5.13 13.09 -13.18
CA GLY A 174 -6.39 12.61 -12.65
C GLY A 174 -6.85 11.25 -13.22
N ALA A 175 -8.16 11.03 -13.17
CA ALA A 175 -8.77 9.73 -13.42
C ALA A 175 -8.45 9.12 -14.79
N GLU A 176 -8.28 9.94 -15.84
CA GLU A 176 -7.95 9.44 -17.18
C GLU A 176 -6.58 8.75 -17.18
N ALA A 177 -5.57 9.33 -16.53
CA ALA A 177 -4.25 8.74 -16.42
C ALA A 177 -4.26 7.48 -15.54
N ALA A 178 -5.04 7.49 -14.44
CA ALA A 178 -5.24 6.29 -13.62
C ALA A 178 -5.90 5.16 -14.44
N GLY A 179 -6.83 5.51 -15.32
CA GLY A 179 -7.49 4.58 -16.25
C GLY A 179 -6.53 3.85 -17.17
N MET A 180 -5.45 4.51 -17.61
CA MET A 180 -4.42 3.90 -18.46
C MET A 180 -3.55 2.89 -17.69
N LEU A 181 -3.32 3.10 -16.40
CA LEU A 181 -2.56 2.16 -15.56
C LEU A 181 -3.29 0.82 -15.36
N VAL A 182 -4.61 0.77 -15.54
CA VAL A 182 -5.38 -0.47 -15.48
C VAL A 182 -4.87 -1.47 -16.52
N ASP A 183 -4.56 -0.99 -17.72
CA ASP A 183 -4.13 -1.82 -18.84
C ASP A 183 -2.69 -2.34 -18.64
N ALA A 184 -1.91 -1.70 -17.76
CA ALA A 184 -0.58 -2.16 -17.36
C ALA A 184 -0.64 -3.36 -16.41
N LEU A 185 -1.76 -3.60 -15.71
CA LEU A 185 -1.87 -4.71 -14.77
C LEU A 185 -1.88 -6.06 -15.52
N HIS A 186 -0.95 -6.96 -15.19
CA HIS A 186 -0.90 -8.32 -15.70
C HIS A 186 -0.29 -9.30 -14.68
N GLU A 187 -0.50 -10.60 -14.90
CA GLU A 187 -0.20 -11.66 -13.94
C GLU A 187 1.29 -11.90 -13.69
N LYS A 188 2.14 -11.51 -14.64
CA LYS A 188 3.60 -11.65 -14.58
C LYS A 188 4.31 -10.43 -14.00
N MET A 189 3.55 -9.39 -13.64
CA MET A 189 4.11 -8.16 -13.08
C MET A 189 4.71 -8.43 -11.69
N PRO A 190 5.81 -7.75 -11.32
CA PRO A 190 6.34 -7.78 -9.96
C PRO A 190 5.27 -7.42 -8.91
N PRO A 191 5.19 -8.14 -7.78
CA PRO A 191 4.17 -7.91 -6.75
C PRO A 191 4.08 -6.46 -6.25
N GLN A 192 5.22 -5.81 -6.03
CA GLN A 192 5.26 -4.43 -5.53
C GLN A 192 4.77 -3.40 -6.57
N ALA A 193 5.10 -3.61 -7.84
CA ALA A 193 4.59 -2.77 -8.93
C ALA A 193 3.05 -2.88 -9.04
N MET A 194 2.52 -4.11 -8.97
CA MET A 194 1.08 -4.36 -8.99
C MET A 194 0.35 -3.69 -7.83
N ILE A 195 0.91 -3.77 -6.62
CA ILE A 195 0.37 -3.10 -5.43
C ILE A 195 0.37 -1.58 -5.62
N LYS A 196 1.49 -1.02 -6.10
CA LYS A 196 1.63 0.43 -6.25
C LYS A 196 0.69 0.99 -7.32
N ILE A 197 0.49 0.28 -8.43
CA ILE A 197 -0.49 0.65 -9.44
C ILE A 197 -1.91 0.62 -8.84
N ALA A 198 -2.27 -0.44 -8.11
CA ALA A 198 -3.59 -0.53 -7.48
C ALA A 198 -3.83 0.57 -6.43
N GLU A 199 -2.80 0.96 -5.67
CA GLU A 199 -2.84 2.10 -4.75
C GLU A 199 -3.13 3.41 -5.50
N ILE A 200 -2.36 3.72 -6.54
CA ILE A 200 -2.55 4.94 -7.36
C ILE A 200 -3.96 4.97 -7.95
N ILE A 201 -4.45 3.85 -8.50
CA ILE A 201 -5.81 3.77 -9.03
C ILE A 201 -6.87 3.95 -7.93
N GLY A 202 -6.63 3.38 -6.74
CA GLY A 202 -7.54 3.53 -5.59
C GLY A 202 -7.65 4.97 -5.10
N GLU A 203 -6.55 5.73 -5.15
CA GLU A 203 -6.50 7.14 -4.74
C GLU A 203 -7.04 8.11 -5.81
N ASP A 204 -6.58 7.97 -7.06
CA ASP A 204 -6.76 8.99 -8.11
C ASP A 204 -7.77 8.59 -9.20
N GLY A 205 -8.20 7.33 -9.24
CA GLY A 205 -9.18 6.82 -10.20
C GLY A 205 -10.62 7.27 -9.89
N ASP A 206 -11.45 7.36 -10.92
CA ASP A 206 -12.91 7.46 -10.76
C ASP A 206 -13.54 6.08 -10.50
N GLU A 207 -14.84 6.05 -10.17
CA GLU A 207 -15.56 4.80 -9.85
C GLU A 207 -15.52 3.78 -11.00
N GLU A 208 -15.60 4.24 -12.25
CA GLU A 208 -15.53 3.34 -13.42
C GLU A 208 -14.14 2.71 -13.55
N THR A 209 -13.09 3.51 -13.37
CA THR A 209 -11.70 3.06 -13.39
C THR A 209 -11.42 2.08 -12.26
N LYS A 210 -11.87 2.37 -11.03
CA LYS A 210 -11.71 1.46 -9.89
C LYS A 210 -12.44 0.14 -10.11
N ALA A 211 -13.67 0.17 -10.64
CA ALA A 211 -14.42 -1.03 -10.96
C ALA A 211 -13.68 -1.90 -11.99
N ARG A 212 -13.21 -1.30 -13.10
CA ARG A 212 -12.40 -1.99 -14.12
C ARG A 212 -11.12 -2.58 -13.53
N ALA A 213 -10.40 -1.83 -12.71
CA ALA A 213 -9.19 -2.29 -12.05
C ALA A 213 -9.46 -3.45 -11.10
N GLY A 214 -10.55 -3.38 -10.33
CA GLY A 214 -10.99 -4.46 -9.45
C GLY A 214 -11.29 -5.74 -10.21
N GLU A 215 -12.02 -5.66 -11.32
CA GLU A 215 -12.26 -6.80 -12.21
C GLU A 215 -10.97 -7.35 -12.84
N ARG A 216 -10.04 -6.47 -13.21
CA ARG A 216 -8.74 -6.86 -13.76
C ARG A 216 -7.90 -7.61 -12.73
N LEU A 217 -7.80 -7.13 -11.49
CA LEU A 217 -7.09 -7.84 -10.40
C LEU A 217 -7.72 -9.21 -10.11
N VAL A 218 -9.05 -9.32 -10.12
CA VAL A 218 -9.74 -10.61 -9.96
C VAL A 218 -9.41 -11.56 -11.12
N THR A 219 -9.29 -11.04 -12.33
CA THR A 219 -8.89 -11.83 -13.49
C THR A 219 -7.44 -12.32 -13.37
N ILE A 220 -6.53 -11.42 -12.99
CA ILE A 220 -5.11 -11.73 -12.76
C ILE A 220 -4.94 -12.81 -11.70
N GLU A 221 -5.62 -12.70 -10.57
CA GLU A 221 -5.53 -13.71 -9.51
C GLU A 221 -5.97 -15.09 -10.03
N LYS A 222 -7.06 -15.17 -10.80
CA LYS A 222 -7.49 -16.43 -11.44
C LYS A 222 -6.53 -16.92 -12.52
N GLU A 223 -5.83 -16.02 -13.21
CA GLU A 223 -4.79 -16.37 -14.19
C GLU A 223 -3.56 -16.98 -13.51
N MET A 224 -3.16 -16.44 -12.36
CA MET A 224 -2.08 -16.98 -11.52
C MET A 224 -2.38 -18.40 -11.02
N GLU A 225 -3.65 -18.75 -10.82
CA GLU A 225 -4.05 -20.12 -10.43
C GLU A 225 -3.86 -21.17 -11.54
N LYS A 226 -3.77 -20.75 -12.81
CA LYS A 226 -3.70 -21.66 -13.97
C LYS A 226 -2.32 -22.29 -14.12
N ALA A 227 -2.30 -23.47 -14.73
CA ALA A 227 -1.05 -24.19 -15.06
C ALA A 227 -0.10 -23.39 -15.97
N ALA A 228 -0.63 -22.52 -16.83
CA ALA A 228 0.17 -21.66 -17.70
C ALA A 228 1.08 -20.71 -16.91
N PHE A 229 0.60 -20.18 -15.80
CA PHE A 229 1.39 -19.29 -14.94
C PHE A 229 2.50 -20.05 -14.21
N VAL A 230 2.18 -21.24 -13.68
CA VAL A 230 3.18 -22.13 -13.05
C VAL A 230 4.27 -22.52 -14.05
N LYS A 231 3.90 -22.81 -15.31
CA LYS A 231 4.86 -23.13 -16.38
C LYS A 231 5.78 -21.95 -16.68
N TRP A 232 5.26 -20.72 -16.70
CA TRP A 232 6.08 -19.52 -16.87
C TRP A 232 7.04 -19.33 -15.68
N LEU A 233 6.57 -19.47 -14.44
CA LEU A 233 7.45 -19.40 -13.27
C LEU A 233 8.55 -20.48 -13.33
N ALA A 234 8.21 -21.70 -13.73
CA ALA A 234 9.16 -22.78 -13.89
C ALA A 234 10.27 -22.44 -14.89
N SER A 235 9.93 -21.87 -16.06
CA SER A 235 10.95 -21.48 -17.05
C SER A 235 11.87 -20.36 -16.54
N GLN A 236 11.35 -19.40 -15.79
CA GLN A 236 12.17 -18.34 -15.17
C GLN A 236 13.11 -18.90 -14.09
N ILE A 237 12.65 -19.89 -13.33
CA ILE A 237 13.48 -20.56 -12.32
C ILE A 237 14.57 -21.40 -12.99
N GLU A 238 14.25 -22.13 -14.07
CA GLU A 238 15.22 -22.89 -14.87
C GLU A 238 16.33 -21.97 -15.40
N GLU A 239 15.94 -20.88 -16.08
CA GLU A 239 16.89 -19.87 -16.59
C GLU A 239 17.80 -19.33 -15.48
N SER A 240 17.26 -19.04 -14.30
CA SER A 240 18.04 -18.56 -13.15
C SER A 240 19.00 -19.60 -12.59
N ILE A 241 18.61 -20.88 -12.54
CA ILE A 241 19.45 -21.98 -12.04
C ILE A 241 20.58 -22.26 -13.03
N GLU A 242 20.27 -22.33 -14.32
CA GLU A 242 21.26 -22.54 -15.38
C GLU A 242 22.27 -21.39 -15.46
N ALA A 243 21.80 -20.14 -15.30
CA ALA A 243 22.68 -18.97 -15.23
C ALA A 243 23.65 -19.02 -14.03
N SER A 244 23.31 -19.75 -12.96
CA SER A 244 24.19 -19.99 -11.81
C SER A 244 25.16 -21.17 -12.00
N GLY A 245 25.09 -21.88 -13.12
CA GLY A 245 25.92 -23.05 -13.43
C GLY A 245 25.47 -24.35 -12.76
N GLU A 246 24.26 -24.38 -12.18
CA GLU A 246 23.63 -25.57 -11.61
C GLU A 246 22.74 -26.27 -12.65
N GLU A 247 22.52 -27.59 -12.49
CA GLU A 247 21.58 -28.35 -13.31
C GLU A 247 20.16 -28.25 -12.74
N ALA A 248 19.18 -27.94 -13.60
CA ALA A 248 17.79 -27.76 -13.20
C ALA A 248 17.06 -29.11 -13.04
N ASP A 249 16.89 -29.57 -11.79
CA ASP A 249 16.01 -30.71 -11.49
C ASP A 249 14.53 -30.34 -11.64
N ALA A 250 13.81 -31.01 -12.54
CA ALA A 250 12.42 -30.69 -12.88
C ALA A 250 11.45 -30.77 -11.68
N SER A 251 11.69 -31.68 -10.74
CA SER A 251 10.84 -31.82 -9.53
C SER A 251 11.03 -30.64 -8.58
N ARG A 252 12.29 -30.23 -8.35
CA ARG A 252 12.67 -29.04 -7.59
C ARG A 252 12.11 -27.77 -8.23
N VAL A 253 12.29 -27.60 -9.54
CA VAL A 253 11.76 -26.44 -10.30
C VAL A 253 10.24 -26.34 -10.13
N ASN A 254 9.50 -27.42 -10.38
CA ASN A 254 8.04 -27.41 -10.25
C ASN A 254 7.59 -27.10 -8.81
N SER A 255 8.28 -27.64 -7.81
CA SER A 255 7.98 -27.36 -6.40
C SER A 255 8.20 -25.88 -6.04
N LEU A 256 9.30 -25.28 -6.54
CA LEU A 256 9.59 -23.85 -6.38
C LEU A 256 8.59 -22.98 -7.13
N ALA A 257 8.19 -23.36 -8.35
CA ALA A 257 7.20 -22.63 -9.13
C ALA A 257 5.84 -22.58 -8.43
N LEU A 258 5.39 -23.70 -7.84
CA LEU A 258 4.16 -23.75 -7.04
C LEU A 258 4.28 -22.89 -5.78
N PHE A 259 5.43 -22.91 -5.09
CA PHE A 259 5.67 -22.05 -3.93
C PHE A 259 5.66 -20.56 -4.31
N ASN A 260 6.37 -20.20 -5.37
CA ASN A 260 6.45 -18.83 -5.87
C ASN A 260 5.08 -18.32 -6.35
N ARG A 261 4.25 -19.16 -6.98
CA ARG A 261 2.86 -18.80 -7.31
C ARG A 261 2.11 -18.32 -6.08
N GLU A 262 2.19 -19.04 -4.96
CA GLU A 262 1.51 -18.63 -3.73
C GLU A 262 2.07 -17.32 -3.18
N ASN A 263 3.38 -17.08 -3.30
CA ASN A 263 3.98 -15.80 -2.92
C ASN A 263 3.49 -14.65 -3.80
N TYR A 264 3.41 -14.83 -5.12
CA TYR A 264 2.86 -13.84 -6.04
C TYR A 264 1.42 -13.47 -5.69
N ILE A 265 0.61 -14.46 -5.35
CA ILE A 265 -0.78 -14.23 -4.95
C ILE A 265 -0.84 -13.49 -3.60
N ASN A 266 -0.13 -14.00 -2.58
CA ASN A 266 -0.21 -13.51 -1.21
C ASN A 266 0.52 -12.18 -0.97
N GLN A 267 1.55 -11.87 -1.76
CA GLN A 267 2.37 -10.67 -1.62
C GLN A 267 2.17 -9.68 -2.77
N GLY A 268 1.32 -9.99 -3.74
CA GLY A 268 1.02 -9.15 -4.90
C GLY A 268 -0.47 -8.89 -5.04
N VAL A 269 -1.17 -9.78 -5.74
CA VAL A 269 -2.55 -9.50 -6.17
C VAL A 269 -3.55 -9.37 -5.02
N LEU A 270 -3.43 -10.14 -3.93
CA LEU A 270 -4.34 -10.01 -2.78
C LEU A 270 -4.11 -8.72 -2.00
N PRO A 271 -2.87 -8.31 -1.66
CA PRO A 271 -2.62 -6.97 -1.13
C PRO A 271 -3.05 -5.85 -2.09
N ALA A 272 -2.85 -5.99 -3.40
CA ALA A 272 -3.28 -5.00 -4.39
C ALA A 272 -4.81 -4.81 -4.36
N MET A 273 -5.57 -5.91 -4.23
CA MET A 273 -7.02 -5.88 -4.09
C MET A 273 -7.51 -5.06 -2.88
N ARG A 274 -6.69 -4.87 -1.84
CA ARG A 274 -7.07 -4.04 -0.67
C ARG A 274 -7.42 -2.61 -1.08
N TYR A 275 -6.65 -2.01 -1.99
CA TYR A 275 -6.85 -0.62 -2.42
C TYR A 275 -8.13 -0.41 -3.23
N LEU A 276 -8.75 -1.51 -3.68
CA LEU A 276 -9.99 -1.55 -4.44
C LEU A 276 -11.05 -2.39 -3.71
N GLY A 277 -10.96 -2.47 -2.38
CA GLY A 277 -11.87 -3.24 -1.55
C GLY A 277 -13.27 -2.64 -1.48
N ASP A 278 -13.50 -1.41 -1.91
CA ASP A 278 -14.85 -0.85 -2.10
C ASP A 278 -15.57 -1.44 -3.33
N GLN A 279 -14.83 -2.07 -4.26
CA GLN A 279 -15.38 -2.66 -5.46
C GLN A 279 -16.02 -4.02 -5.20
N THR A 280 -17.26 -4.20 -5.66
CA THR A 280 -18.05 -5.43 -5.39
C THR A 280 -17.37 -6.69 -5.92
N ALA A 281 -16.73 -6.64 -7.09
CA ALA A 281 -16.02 -7.76 -7.68
C ALA A 281 -14.87 -8.26 -6.78
N VAL A 282 -14.13 -7.32 -6.19
CA VAL A 282 -12.99 -7.59 -5.32
C VAL A 282 -13.46 -8.23 -4.01
N VAL A 283 -14.40 -7.61 -3.31
CA VAL A 283 -14.93 -8.15 -2.04
C VAL A 283 -15.52 -9.54 -2.23
N THR A 284 -16.28 -9.74 -3.32
CA THR A 284 -16.87 -11.04 -3.64
C THR A 284 -15.80 -12.10 -3.83
N ARG A 285 -14.70 -11.79 -4.55
CA ARG A 285 -13.60 -12.73 -4.77
C ARG A 285 -12.82 -13.00 -3.49
N LEU A 286 -12.45 -11.97 -2.72
CA LEU A 286 -11.71 -12.14 -1.46
C LEU A 286 -12.49 -13.00 -0.46
N LEU A 287 -13.80 -12.78 -0.31
CA LEU A 287 -14.65 -13.62 0.52
C LEU A 287 -14.75 -15.07 -0.01
N ALA A 288 -14.78 -15.26 -1.34
CA ALA A 288 -14.75 -16.60 -1.94
C ALA A 288 -13.43 -17.34 -1.65
N ILE A 289 -12.30 -16.64 -1.69
CA ILE A 289 -11.01 -17.20 -1.30
C ILE A 289 -11.04 -17.59 0.18
N ALA A 290 -11.50 -16.70 1.07
CA ALA A 290 -11.58 -16.96 2.51
C ALA A 290 -12.43 -18.21 2.87
N ASP A 291 -13.50 -18.46 2.10
CA ASP A 291 -14.37 -19.64 2.24
C ASP A 291 -13.77 -20.95 1.72
N THR A 292 -12.71 -20.88 0.90
CA THR A 292 -12.17 -22.09 0.26
C THR A 292 -11.64 -23.05 1.31
N LYS A 293 -12.15 -24.29 1.30
CA LYS A 293 -11.74 -25.33 2.27
C LYS A 293 -10.74 -26.28 1.63
N PRO A 294 -9.72 -26.75 2.37
CA PRO A 294 -8.87 -27.83 1.90
C PRO A 294 -9.70 -29.11 1.70
N GLY A 295 -9.35 -29.89 0.68
CA GLY A 295 -9.91 -31.22 0.46
C GLY A 295 -9.40 -32.23 1.49
N ALA A 296 -10.18 -33.28 1.77
CA ALA A 296 -9.82 -34.30 2.77
C ALA A 296 -8.51 -35.07 2.45
N GLY A 297 -8.07 -35.08 1.19
CA GLY A 297 -6.83 -35.73 0.73
C GLY A 297 -5.72 -34.75 0.35
N ASP A 298 -5.89 -33.46 0.62
CA ASP A 298 -4.92 -32.44 0.22
C ASP A 298 -3.59 -32.58 0.99
N PRO A 299 -2.43 -32.47 0.32
CA PRO A 299 -1.14 -32.52 1.00
C PRO A 299 -1.02 -31.40 2.04
N LYS A 300 -0.46 -31.70 3.22
CA LYS A 300 -0.30 -30.73 4.32
C LYS A 300 0.34 -29.40 3.88
N ALA A 301 1.39 -29.46 3.06
CA ALA A 301 2.06 -28.26 2.55
C ALA A 301 1.16 -27.39 1.63
N TRP A 302 0.19 -28.01 0.94
CA TRP A 302 -0.81 -27.26 0.18
C TRP A 302 -1.85 -26.64 1.12
N VAL A 303 -2.33 -27.38 2.12
CA VAL A 303 -3.26 -26.87 3.14
C VAL A 303 -2.69 -25.63 3.83
N GLU A 304 -1.44 -25.67 4.27
CA GLU A 304 -0.76 -24.53 4.91
C GLU A 304 -0.71 -23.29 4.00
N ARG A 305 -0.43 -23.46 2.70
CA ARG A 305 -0.40 -22.35 1.73
C ARG A 305 -1.79 -21.80 1.44
N LEU A 306 -2.78 -22.68 1.30
CA LEU A 306 -4.17 -22.29 1.12
C LEU A 306 -4.66 -21.49 2.33
N ASP A 307 -4.35 -21.94 3.55
CA ASP A 307 -4.71 -21.24 4.78
C ASP A 307 -4.05 -19.87 4.89
N ALA A 308 -2.77 -19.74 4.51
CA ALA A 308 -2.10 -18.44 4.40
C ALA A 308 -2.79 -17.52 3.36
N ARG A 309 -3.23 -18.06 2.23
CA ARG A 309 -3.98 -17.33 1.21
C ARG A 309 -5.33 -16.84 1.73
N ARG A 310 -6.06 -17.69 2.44
CA ARG A 310 -7.35 -17.35 3.08
C ARG A 310 -7.19 -16.25 4.11
N ALA A 311 -6.16 -16.34 4.96
CA ALA A 311 -5.83 -15.30 5.93
C ALA A 311 -5.48 -13.98 5.23
N THR A 312 -4.69 -14.01 4.16
CA THR A 312 -4.34 -12.82 3.37
C THR A 312 -5.56 -12.19 2.71
N ALA A 313 -6.47 -12.99 2.17
CA ALA A 313 -7.72 -12.48 1.61
C ALA A 313 -8.60 -11.79 2.67
N LEU A 314 -8.66 -12.34 3.89
CA LEU A 314 -9.32 -11.68 5.02
C LEU A 314 -8.61 -10.40 5.45
N LYS A 315 -7.27 -10.34 5.41
CA LYS A 315 -6.49 -9.10 5.65
C LYS A 315 -6.82 -8.02 4.62
N ALA A 316 -6.92 -8.37 3.34
CA ALA A 316 -7.26 -7.45 2.26
C ALA A 316 -8.70 -6.89 2.36
N LEU A 317 -9.59 -7.56 3.09
CA LEU A 317 -10.97 -7.11 3.34
C LEU A 317 -11.13 -6.06 4.47
N GLU A 318 -10.04 -5.66 5.13
CA GLU A 318 -10.08 -4.70 6.24
C GLU A 318 -10.80 -3.40 5.87
N GLY A 319 -11.81 -3.01 6.66
CA GLY A 319 -12.57 -1.78 6.41
C GLY A 319 -13.55 -1.83 5.22
N HIS A 320 -13.58 -2.93 4.47
CA HIS A 320 -14.35 -3.05 3.22
C HIS A 320 -15.56 -4.00 3.33
N VAL A 321 -15.79 -4.58 4.50
CA VAL A 321 -16.91 -5.50 4.75
C VAL A 321 -18.14 -4.75 5.29
N THR A 322 -19.33 -5.17 4.85
CA THR A 322 -20.60 -4.57 5.26
C THR A 322 -21.46 -5.58 6.03
N ARG A 323 -22.60 -5.11 6.56
CA ARG A 323 -23.57 -5.97 7.27
C ARG A 323 -24.03 -7.17 6.44
N ALA A 324 -24.04 -7.07 5.11
CA ALA A 324 -24.39 -8.18 4.23
C ALA A 324 -23.42 -9.38 4.36
N HIS A 325 -22.17 -9.12 4.74
CA HIS A 325 -21.12 -10.14 4.88
C HIS A 325 -21.08 -10.78 6.28
N LEU A 326 -21.82 -10.25 7.25
CA LEU A 326 -21.72 -10.62 8.66
C LEU A 326 -21.91 -12.13 8.89
N ASN A 327 -22.97 -12.71 8.31
CA ASN A 327 -23.28 -14.13 8.52
C ASN A 327 -22.19 -15.05 7.96
N ARG A 328 -21.61 -14.68 6.81
CA ARG A 328 -20.53 -15.40 6.15
C ARG A 328 -19.26 -15.36 7.00
N LEU A 329 -18.85 -14.18 7.43
CA LEU A 329 -17.66 -13.97 8.26
C LEU A 329 -17.78 -14.67 9.62
N LEU A 330 -18.95 -14.60 10.27
CA LEU A 330 -19.21 -15.36 11.50
C LEU A 330 -19.13 -16.86 11.26
N SER A 331 -19.58 -17.38 10.12
CA SER A 331 -19.42 -18.80 9.82
C SER A 331 -17.94 -19.19 9.63
N ILE A 332 -17.10 -18.33 9.06
CA ILE A 332 -15.64 -18.56 9.00
C ILE A 332 -15.02 -18.52 10.41
N ALA A 333 -15.32 -17.48 11.20
CA ALA A 333 -14.73 -17.26 12.52
C ALA A 333 -15.11 -18.36 13.54
N LEU A 334 -16.36 -18.83 13.48
CA LEU A 334 -16.91 -19.80 14.42
C LEU A 334 -16.67 -21.26 14.03
N ASP A 335 -16.19 -21.53 12.81
CA ASP A 335 -15.93 -22.90 12.37
C ASP A 335 -14.64 -23.45 13.01
N PRO A 336 -14.72 -24.50 13.86
CA PRO A 336 -13.57 -25.08 14.52
C PRO A 336 -12.62 -25.82 13.57
N SER A 337 -13.05 -26.13 12.33
CA SER A 337 -12.19 -26.72 11.31
C SER A 337 -11.20 -25.73 10.70
N ASN A 338 -11.39 -24.42 10.91
CA ASN A 338 -10.51 -23.41 10.37
C ASN A 338 -9.26 -23.24 11.24
N PRO A 339 -8.08 -22.99 10.63
CA PRO A 339 -6.88 -22.65 11.38
C PRO A 339 -7.08 -21.34 12.13
N ILE A 340 -6.32 -21.15 13.21
CA ILE A 340 -6.51 -20.01 14.12
C ILE A 340 -6.35 -18.66 13.42
N GLU A 341 -5.36 -18.52 12.52
CA GLU A 341 -5.11 -17.25 11.83
C GLU A 341 -6.29 -16.83 10.94
N VAL A 342 -6.91 -17.77 10.21
CA VAL A 342 -8.11 -17.49 9.40
C VAL A 342 -9.28 -17.05 10.28
N ARG A 343 -9.44 -17.69 11.44
CA ARG A 343 -10.53 -17.36 12.38
C ARG A 343 -10.32 -15.97 12.99
N ASP A 344 -9.09 -15.63 13.38
CA ASP A 344 -8.77 -14.34 13.99
C ASP A 344 -9.04 -13.19 13.02
N TYR A 345 -8.57 -13.27 11.77
CA TYR A 345 -8.88 -12.25 10.78
C TYR A 345 -10.37 -12.22 10.43
N ALA A 346 -11.07 -13.35 10.44
CA ALA A 346 -12.53 -13.33 10.28
C ALA A 346 -13.22 -12.61 11.46
N PHE A 347 -12.75 -12.77 12.70
CA PHE A 347 -13.22 -11.97 13.84
C PHE A 347 -12.91 -10.48 13.67
N ASP A 348 -11.72 -10.12 13.19
CA ASP A 348 -11.38 -8.72 12.88
C ASP A 348 -12.39 -8.13 11.89
N ARG A 349 -12.70 -8.86 10.80
CA ARG A 349 -13.71 -8.43 9.81
C ARG A 349 -15.12 -8.35 10.40
N VAL A 350 -15.49 -9.21 11.35
CA VAL A 350 -16.77 -9.03 12.09
C VAL A 350 -16.75 -7.76 12.92
N GLY A 351 -15.61 -7.44 13.54
CA GLY A 351 -15.39 -6.19 14.28
C GLY A 351 -15.54 -4.94 13.41
N ASP A 352 -14.99 -4.95 12.20
CA ASP A 352 -15.07 -3.85 11.24
C ASP A 352 -16.54 -3.48 10.89
N ILE A 353 -17.44 -4.48 10.85
CA ILE A 353 -18.86 -4.28 10.54
C ILE A 353 -19.60 -3.51 11.64
N ARG A 354 -19.12 -3.58 12.90
CA ARG A 354 -19.72 -2.92 14.07
C ARG A 354 -21.22 -3.18 14.25
N SER A 355 -21.66 -4.43 14.03
CA SER A 355 -23.08 -4.81 14.13
C SER A 355 -23.41 -5.58 15.41
N HIS A 356 -24.36 -5.06 16.20
CA HIS A 356 -24.94 -5.75 17.36
C HIS A 356 -25.54 -7.13 17.01
N SER A 357 -25.93 -7.35 15.76
CA SER A 357 -26.47 -8.64 15.30
C SER A 357 -25.45 -9.80 15.39
N ALA A 358 -24.16 -9.50 15.58
CA ALA A 358 -23.14 -10.53 15.80
C ALA A 358 -23.24 -11.17 17.19
N ILE A 359 -23.65 -10.39 18.21
CA ILE A 359 -23.56 -10.74 19.63
C ILE A 359 -24.22 -12.09 19.96
N PRO A 360 -25.44 -12.42 19.49
CA PRO A 360 -26.07 -13.69 19.85
C PRO A 360 -25.26 -14.92 19.49
N ARG A 361 -24.51 -14.89 18.37
CA ARG A 361 -23.68 -16.03 17.92
C ARG A 361 -22.34 -16.12 18.66
N LEU A 362 -21.91 -15.05 19.32
CA LEU A 362 -20.63 -14.98 20.04
C LEU A 362 -20.75 -15.55 21.46
N TRP A 363 -21.94 -15.56 22.07
CA TRP A 363 -22.14 -16.04 23.44
C TRP A 363 -21.66 -17.47 23.67
N ALA A 364 -21.90 -18.37 22.70
CA ALA A 364 -21.48 -19.76 22.80
C ALA A 364 -19.95 -19.95 22.88
N LEU A 365 -19.16 -18.94 22.46
CA LEU A 365 -17.71 -18.93 22.65
C LEU A 365 -17.31 -18.34 24.00
N VAL A 366 -17.99 -17.27 24.44
CA VAL A 366 -17.74 -16.64 25.74
C VAL A 366 -17.99 -17.62 26.90
N GLU A 367 -18.98 -18.48 26.76
CA GLU A 367 -19.36 -19.47 27.78
C GLU A 367 -18.41 -20.70 27.83
N GLN A 368 -17.38 -20.76 26.97
CA GLN A 368 -16.44 -21.89 26.96
C GLN A 368 -15.43 -21.78 28.12
N PRO A 369 -15.28 -22.81 28.96
CA PRO A 369 -14.44 -22.75 30.17
C PRO A 369 -12.94 -22.55 29.88
N GLY A 370 -12.42 -23.05 28.76
CA GLY A 370 -10.99 -23.00 28.51
C GLY A 370 -10.20 -23.82 29.54
N CYS A 371 -9.08 -23.30 30.04
CA CYS A 371 -8.24 -23.99 31.01
C CYS A 371 -8.75 -23.92 32.46
N THR A 372 -8.56 -25.00 33.21
CA THR A 372 -8.86 -25.13 34.64
C THR A 372 -7.70 -25.84 35.35
N ALA A 373 -7.75 -25.98 36.69
CA ALA A 373 -6.79 -26.84 37.40
C ALA A 373 -6.86 -28.32 36.98
N ALA A 374 -8.02 -28.79 36.51
CA ALA A 374 -8.20 -30.19 36.11
C ALA A 374 -7.73 -30.49 34.68
N SER A 375 -7.73 -29.50 33.78
CA SER A 375 -7.35 -29.68 32.38
C SER A 375 -6.91 -28.37 31.72
N CYS A 376 -5.83 -28.43 30.95
CA CYS A 376 -5.40 -27.37 30.04
C CYS A 376 -4.75 -27.97 28.78
N SER A 377 -5.54 -28.77 28.06
CA SER A 377 -5.18 -29.36 26.77
C SER A 377 -5.05 -28.31 25.66
N ALA A 378 -4.59 -28.71 24.47
CA ALA A 378 -4.60 -27.82 23.30
C ALA A 378 -6.02 -27.31 22.95
N SER A 379 -7.05 -28.14 23.16
CA SER A 379 -8.44 -27.74 22.95
C SER A 379 -8.89 -26.71 23.99
N ASP A 380 -8.46 -26.85 25.24
CA ASP A 380 -8.79 -25.90 26.32
C ASP A 380 -8.12 -24.55 26.10
N LYS A 381 -6.85 -24.56 25.64
CA LYS A 381 -6.14 -23.32 25.25
C LYS A 381 -6.83 -22.62 24.08
N LEU A 382 -7.31 -23.38 23.09
CA LEU A 382 -8.10 -22.82 21.98
C LEU A 382 -9.42 -22.23 22.47
N ALA A 383 -10.17 -22.94 23.30
CA ALA A 383 -11.42 -22.46 23.89
C ALA A 383 -11.22 -21.17 24.70
N LYS A 384 -10.15 -21.09 25.50
CA LYS A 384 -9.75 -19.88 26.23
C LYS A 384 -9.50 -18.69 25.28
N ARG A 385 -8.71 -18.90 24.21
CA ARG A 385 -8.44 -17.86 23.21
C ARG A 385 -9.71 -17.38 22.51
N LEU A 386 -10.60 -18.30 22.15
CA LEU A 386 -11.88 -17.98 21.50
C LEU A 386 -12.84 -17.24 22.44
N ARG A 387 -12.89 -17.63 23.71
CA ARG A 387 -13.63 -16.91 24.75
C ARG A 387 -13.15 -15.47 24.83
N TRP A 388 -11.83 -15.27 24.98
CA TRP A 388 -11.23 -13.93 25.00
C TRP A 388 -11.63 -13.12 23.77
N ARG A 389 -11.40 -13.68 22.58
CA ARG A 389 -11.69 -12.97 21.33
C ARG A 389 -13.16 -12.60 21.18
N ALA A 390 -14.06 -13.53 21.50
CA ALA A 390 -15.50 -13.28 21.46
C ALA A 390 -15.92 -12.27 22.53
N GLY A 391 -15.33 -12.31 23.72
CA GLY A 391 -15.65 -11.41 24.82
C GLY A 391 -15.27 -9.96 24.52
N GLU A 392 -14.07 -9.72 23.98
CA GLU A 392 -13.70 -8.38 23.52
C GLU A 392 -14.65 -7.84 22.46
N LEU A 393 -15.03 -8.69 21.51
CA LEU A 393 -15.92 -8.30 20.42
C LEU A 393 -17.33 -7.99 20.95
N ILE A 394 -17.87 -8.79 21.86
CA ILE A 394 -19.15 -8.53 22.51
C ILE A 394 -19.14 -7.21 23.26
N LEU A 395 -18.09 -6.93 24.05
CA LEU A 395 -17.97 -5.68 24.81
C LEU A 395 -17.81 -4.47 23.89
N SER A 396 -17.08 -4.61 22.79
CA SER A 396 -16.90 -3.55 21.79
C SER A 396 -18.19 -3.24 21.04
N LEU A 397 -19.00 -4.26 20.74
CA LEU A 397 -20.24 -4.11 19.97
C LEU A 397 -21.45 -3.74 20.84
N GLY A 398 -21.50 -4.21 22.08
CA GLY A 398 -22.73 -4.27 22.87
C GLY A 398 -23.03 -3.04 23.71
N GLY A 399 -22.07 -2.14 23.94
CA GLY A 399 -22.25 -0.96 24.79
C GLY A 399 -22.54 -1.29 26.28
N PRO A 400 -22.97 -0.30 27.08
CA PRO A 400 -23.09 -0.45 28.54
C PRO A 400 -24.02 -1.58 28.99
N SER A 401 -25.14 -1.77 28.28
CA SER A 401 -26.16 -2.78 28.61
C SER A 401 -25.67 -4.22 28.48
N THR A 402 -24.52 -4.44 27.85
CA THR A 402 -23.95 -5.78 27.62
C THR A 402 -23.02 -6.22 28.75
N ILE A 403 -22.56 -5.30 29.59
CA ILE A 403 -21.57 -5.58 30.65
C ILE A 403 -22.10 -6.58 31.68
N GLU A 404 -23.33 -6.39 32.17
CA GLU A 404 -23.94 -7.30 33.14
C GLU A 404 -24.21 -8.70 32.53
N PRO A 405 -24.86 -8.84 31.36
CA PRO A 405 -24.99 -10.13 30.71
C PRO A 405 -23.65 -10.81 30.42
N PHE A 406 -22.63 -10.04 30.05
CA PHE A 406 -21.29 -10.56 29.81
C PHE A 406 -20.66 -11.13 31.09
N SER A 407 -20.69 -10.37 32.19
CA SER A 407 -20.07 -10.79 33.45
C SER A 407 -20.75 -12.02 34.08
N GLN A 408 -22.04 -12.22 33.82
CA GLN A 408 -22.81 -13.38 34.25
C GLN A 408 -22.57 -14.64 33.40
N ARG A 409 -22.19 -14.48 32.13
CA ARG A 409 -21.96 -15.59 31.18
C ARG A 409 -20.53 -16.08 31.13
N LEU A 410 -19.59 -15.33 31.69
CA LEU A 410 -18.21 -15.80 31.85
C LEU A 410 -18.20 -17.11 32.66
N PRO A 411 -17.48 -18.15 32.21
CA PRO A 411 -17.50 -19.47 32.82
C PRO A 411 -17.00 -19.41 34.25
N ALA A 412 -17.73 -20.09 35.13
CA ALA A 412 -17.38 -20.29 36.52
C ALA A 412 -17.15 -21.79 36.77
N ALA A 413 -15.91 -22.16 37.07
CA ALA A 413 -15.53 -23.51 37.47
C ALA A 413 -14.45 -23.42 38.56
N PRO A 414 -14.27 -24.47 39.38
CA PRO A 414 -13.15 -24.54 40.31
C PRO A 414 -11.83 -24.30 39.59
N GLN A 415 -11.06 -23.32 40.07
CA GLN A 415 -9.75 -22.94 39.52
C GLN A 415 -9.78 -22.69 38.00
N ILE A 416 -10.87 -22.09 37.50
CA ILE A 416 -10.95 -21.55 36.15
C ILE A 416 -9.81 -20.54 35.95
N GLN A 417 -9.14 -20.63 34.80
CA GLN A 417 -8.03 -19.75 34.47
C GLN A 417 -8.49 -18.58 33.61
N TYR A 418 -8.07 -17.39 33.99
CA TYR A 418 -8.12 -16.15 33.21
C TYR A 418 -6.74 -15.50 33.24
N GLU A 419 -6.16 -15.29 32.06
CA GLU A 419 -4.88 -14.59 31.93
C GLU A 419 -5.05 -13.10 32.28
N PRO A 420 -4.03 -12.45 32.86
CA PRO A 420 -4.10 -11.02 33.14
C PRO A 420 -4.40 -10.22 31.86
N GLU A 421 -3.85 -10.62 30.72
CA GLU A 421 -4.08 -9.99 29.41
C GLU A 421 -5.51 -10.16 28.91
N GLU A 422 -6.17 -11.29 29.19
CA GLU A 422 -7.58 -11.51 28.85
C GLU A 422 -8.48 -10.53 29.61
N LEU A 423 -8.29 -10.44 30.94
CA LEU A 423 -9.09 -9.55 31.78
C LEU A 423 -8.80 -8.08 31.50
N GLU A 424 -7.55 -7.78 31.18
CA GLU A 424 -7.11 -6.47 30.72
C GLU A 424 -7.79 -6.10 29.38
N GLY A 425 -7.83 -7.02 28.42
CA GLY A 425 -8.55 -6.84 27.16
C GLY A 425 -10.02 -6.46 27.37
N TYR A 426 -10.73 -7.19 28.25
CA TYR A 426 -12.12 -6.87 28.60
C TYR A 426 -12.27 -5.47 29.23
N ALA A 427 -11.42 -5.14 30.21
CA ALA A 427 -11.44 -3.83 30.86
C ALA A 427 -11.15 -2.69 29.86
N THR A 428 -10.20 -2.90 28.96
CA THR A 428 -9.86 -1.98 27.87
C THR A 428 -11.06 -1.75 26.94
N ARG A 429 -11.79 -2.80 26.53
CA ARG A 429 -13.01 -2.63 25.72
C ARG A 429 -14.10 -1.87 26.47
N MET A 430 -14.33 -2.19 27.75
CA MET A 430 -15.29 -1.45 28.57
C MET A 430 -14.91 0.04 28.68
N SER A 431 -13.62 0.36 28.75
CA SER A 431 -13.13 1.74 28.82
C SER A 431 -13.42 2.56 27.56
N GLN A 432 -13.62 1.90 26.42
CA GLN A 432 -13.90 2.54 25.13
C GLN A 432 -15.41 2.79 24.91
N ILE A 433 -16.28 2.25 25.78
CA ILE A 433 -17.73 2.41 25.69
C ILE A 433 -18.14 3.86 26.00
N THR A 434 -19.06 4.39 25.20
CA THR A 434 -19.64 5.74 25.36
C THR A 434 -21.17 5.67 25.50
N PRO A 435 -21.77 6.30 26.53
CA PRO A 435 -21.12 7.00 27.65
C PRO A 435 -20.34 6.03 28.56
N PRO A 436 -19.34 6.53 29.33
CA PRO A 436 -18.54 5.68 30.22
C PRO A 436 -19.42 4.89 31.21
N PRO A 437 -19.30 3.55 31.24
CA PRO A 437 -20.18 2.70 32.05
C PRO A 437 -19.74 2.58 33.52
N THR A 438 -19.18 3.64 34.11
CA THR A 438 -18.50 3.56 35.43
C THR A 438 -19.42 3.06 36.53
N SER A 439 -20.67 3.52 36.60
CA SER A 439 -21.62 3.04 37.63
C SER A 439 -21.90 1.54 37.50
N THR A 440 -22.07 1.04 36.27
CA THR A 440 -22.25 -0.40 36.00
C THR A 440 -21.01 -1.18 36.39
N VAL A 441 -19.82 -0.70 36.02
CA VAL A 441 -18.56 -1.41 36.33
C VAL A 441 -18.26 -1.42 37.84
N VAL A 442 -18.57 -0.36 38.58
CA VAL A 442 -18.41 -0.33 40.05
C VAL A 442 -19.19 -1.46 40.73
N THR A 443 -20.38 -1.83 40.23
CA THR A 443 -21.14 -2.97 40.80
C THR A 443 -20.42 -4.31 40.68
N LEU A 444 -19.52 -4.46 39.71
CA LEU A 444 -18.74 -5.68 39.53
C LEU A 444 -17.69 -5.87 40.63
N LEU A 445 -17.33 -4.83 41.40
CA LEU A 445 -16.45 -4.95 42.56
C LEU A 445 -17.06 -5.82 43.67
N ASP A 446 -18.40 -5.90 43.74
CA ASP A 446 -19.11 -6.73 44.72
C ASP A 446 -19.44 -8.15 44.16
N SER A 447 -18.94 -8.49 42.96
CA SER A 447 -19.13 -9.82 42.35
C SER A 447 -18.48 -10.92 43.18
N GLN A 448 -19.14 -12.08 43.28
CA GLN A 448 -18.55 -13.29 43.89
C GLN A 448 -17.39 -13.86 43.07
N GLN A 449 -17.42 -13.66 41.75
CA GLN A 449 -16.38 -14.11 40.84
C GLN A 449 -15.19 -13.16 40.84
N TRP A 450 -13.99 -13.67 41.12
CA TRP A 450 -12.77 -12.87 41.26
C TRP A 450 -12.38 -12.13 39.98
N TRP A 451 -12.57 -12.75 38.82
CA TRP A 451 -12.23 -12.15 37.52
C TRP A 451 -13.08 -10.92 37.21
N ASN A 452 -14.36 -10.92 37.60
CA ASN A 452 -15.22 -9.73 37.44
C ASN A 452 -14.71 -8.56 38.29
N ARG A 453 -14.23 -8.84 39.51
CA ARG A 453 -13.62 -7.82 40.38
C ARG A 453 -12.33 -7.28 39.76
N VAL A 454 -11.49 -8.15 39.22
CA VAL A 454 -10.25 -7.77 38.51
C VAL A 454 -10.55 -6.90 37.27
N VAL A 455 -11.51 -7.29 36.42
CA VAL A 455 -11.92 -6.48 35.25
C VAL A 455 -12.39 -5.09 35.70
N ALA A 456 -13.15 -5.01 36.78
CA ALA A 456 -13.62 -3.74 37.33
C ALA A 456 -12.47 -2.85 37.84
N LEU A 457 -11.53 -3.43 38.57
CA LEU A 457 -10.33 -2.73 39.06
C LEU A 457 -9.50 -2.17 37.89
N ARG A 458 -9.26 -2.98 36.85
CA ARG A 458 -8.53 -2.56 35.63
C ARG A 458 -9.28 -1.50 34.83
N TYR A 459 -10.60 -1.53 34.80
CA TYR A 459 -11.37 -0.45 34.19
C TYR A 459 -11.23 0.85 34.99
N LEU A 460 -11.37 0.79 36.32
CA LEU A 460 -11.31 1.97 37.19
C LEU A 460 -9.93 2.60 37.21
N GLU A 461 -8.87 1.78 37.12
CA GLU A 461 -7.49 2.22 36.88
C GLU A 461 -7.40 3.23 35.70
N ARG A 462 -8.18 3.02 34.64
CA ARG A 462 -8.17 3.84 33.41
C ARG A 462 -9.22 4.93 33.34
N ARG A 463 -10.40 4.69 33.93
CA ARG A 463 -11.60 5.53 33.74
C ARG A 463 -12.28 5.97 35.03
N GLY A 464 -11.95 5.35 36.16
CA GLY A 464 -12.45 5.78 37.47
C GLY A 464 -11.80 7.09 37.90
N GLY A 465 -12.39 7.77 38.88
CA GLY A 465 -11.85 8.99 39.47
C GLY A 465 -11.59 8.86 40.97
N GLU A 466 -11.21 9.96 41.62
CA GLU A 466 -10.93 10.00 43.07
C GLU A 466 -12.11 9.48 43.92
N ALA A 467 -13.35 9.68 43.45
CA ALA A 467 -14.56 9.21 44.10
C ALA A 467 -14.71 7.67 44.12
N ASP A 468 -14.03 6.94 43.23
CA ASP A 468 -14.11 5.48 43.11
C ASP A 468 -13.09 4.76 44.02
N ILE A 469 -12.06 5.47 44.47
CA ILE A 469 -10.97 4.92 45.31
C ILE A 469 -11.52 4.23 46.59
N PRO A 470 -12.49 4.79 47.34
CA PRO A 470 -13.03 4.12 48.52
C PRO A 470 -13.64 2.75 48.20
N ALA A 471 -14.30 2.61 47.04
CA ALA A 471 -14.87 1.34 46.62
C ALA A 471 -13.78 0.32 46.29
N MET A 472 -12.70 0.73 45.61
CA MET A 472 -11.54 -0.12 45.29
C MET A 472 -10.79 -0.54 46.57
N LYS A 473 -10.62 0.35 47.54
CA LYS A 473 -9.91 0.08 48.80
C LYS A 473 -10.54 -1.06 49.61
N ARG A 474 -11.85 -1.28 49.48
CA ARG A 474 -12.55 -2.42 50.12
C ARG A 474 -12.00 -3.77 49.67
N LEU A 475 -11.42 -3.84 48.47
CA LEU A 475 -10.84 -5.07 47.91
C LEU A 475 -9.36 -5.25 48.25
N MET A 476 -8.66 -4.30 48.89
CA MET A 476 -7.23 -4.47 49.20
C MET A 476 -6.94 -5.66 50.12
N SER A 477 -7.92 -6.06 50.94
CA SER A 477 -7.85 -7.27 51.78
C SER A 477 -8.52 -8.49 51.16
N ASP A 478 -8.84 -8.47 49.86
CA ASP A 478 -9.43 -9.61 49.15
C ASP A 478 -8.35 -10.67 48.88
N GLU A 479 -8.44 -11.78 49.60
CA GLU A 479 -7.54 -12.94 49.49
C GLU A 479 -7.94 -13.91 48.36
N GLY A 480 -8.94 -13.58 47.55
CA GLY A 480 -9.32 -14.38 46.39
C GLY A 480 -8.13 -14.59 45.46
N GLU A 481 -7.73 -15.85 45.27
CA GLU A 481 -6.61 -16.21 44.42
C GLU A 481 -6.92 -15.91 42.95
N VAL A 482 -5.97 -15.26 42.26
CA VAL A 482 -6.00 -15.14 40.80
C VAL A 482 -5.40 -16.40 40.17
N SER A 483 -5.94 -16.83 39.04
CA SER A 483 -5.49 -18.05 38.37
C SER A 483 -5.40 -17.85 36.86
N GLY A 484 -4.27 -18.23 36.28
CA GLY A 484 -3.97 -18.09 34.85
C GLY A 484 -2.47 -18.01 34.58
N GLU A 485 -2.08 -18.21 33.33
CA GLU A 485 -0.71 -17.95 32.86
C GLU A 485 -0.43 -16.43 32.92
N GLY A 486 0.82 -16.01 33.17
CA GLY A 486 1.22 -14.58 33.20
C GLY A 486 1.16 -13.89 34.57
N TRP A 487 0.32 -14.32 35.52
CA TRP A 487 0.19 -13.64 36.83
C TRP A 487 1.49 -13.62 37.67
N SER A 488 2.25 -14.70 37.63
CA SER A 488 3.55 -14.81 38.32
C SER A 488 4.68 -14.05 37.64
N GLU A 489 4.49 -13.66 36.37
CA GLU A 489 5.48 -12.96 35.54
C GLU A 489 5.35 -11.44 35.65
N LEU A 490 4.24 -10.95 36.21
CA LEU A 490 4.07 -9.55 36.57
C LEU A 490 5.15 -9.12 37.58
N ASN A 491 5.49 -7.83 37.58
CA ASN A 491 6.49 -7.27 38.47
C ASN A 491 5.89 -6.15 39.35
N PRO A 492 5.63 -6.40 40.65
CA PRO A 492 5.83 -7.67 41.36
C PRO A 492 4.81 -8.75 40.95
N PRO A 493 5.10 -10.04 41.19
CA PRO A 493 4.15 -11.14 40.95
C PRO A 493 2.86 -10.93 41.73
N VAL A 494 1.73 -11.27 41.12
CA VAL A 494 0.40 -11.10 41.71
C VAL A 494 -0.27 -12.45 41.92
N THR A 495 -0.76 -12.69 43.13
CA THR A 495 -1.42 -13.94 43.54
C THR A 495 -2.85 -13.72 44.07
N THR A 496 -3.24 -12.48 44.41
CA THR A 496 -4.60 -12.19 44.94
C THR A 496 -5.26 -10.98 44.28
N VAL A 497 -6.59 -10.91 44.35
CA VAL A 497 -7.37 -9.74 43.92
C VAL A 497 -6.96 -8.48 44.70
N GLY A 498 -6.63 -8.59 45.99
CA GLY A 498 -6.20 -7.44 46.79
C GLY A 498 -4.91 -6.79 46.30
N GLN A 499 -3.96 -7.57 45.78
CA GLN A 499 -2.75 -7.03 45.15
C GLN A 499 -3.07 -6.32 43.82
N VAL A 500 -4.05 -6.83 43.05
CA VAL A 500 -4.55 -6.11 41.86
C VAL A 500 -5.19 -4.77 42.27
N ALA A 501 -5.96 -4.76 43.36
CA ALA A 501 -6.62 -3.56 43.85
C ALA A 501 -5.61 -2.48 44.27
N ASP A 502 -4.58 -2.87 45.02
CA ASP A 502 -3.49 -1.97 45.43
C ASP A 502 -2.77 -1.35 44.22
N ALA A 503 -2.38 -2.18 43.25
CA ALA A 503 -1.74 -1.72 42.02
C ALA A 503 -2.64 -0.76 41.20
N ALA A 504 -3.93 -1.09 41.06
CA ALA A 504 -4.89 -0.28 40.31
C ALA A 504 -5.15 1.09 40.99
N ILE A 505 -5.20 1.13 42.33
CA ILE A 505 -5.35 2.37 43.10
C ILE A 505 -4.11 3.25 42.91
N LEU A 506 -2.92 2.69 43.02
CA LEU A 506 -1.66 3.42 42.85
C LEU A 506 -1.54 4.02 41.45
N ALA A 507 -1.90 3.26 40.42
CA ALA A 507 -1.92 3.74 39.04
C ALA A 507 -2.95 4.85 38.82
N LEU A 508 -4.18 4.71 39.33
CA LEU A 508 -5.22 5.75 39.27
C LEU A 508 -4.74 7.04 39.95
N GLN A 509 -4.21 6.96 41.17
CA GLN A 509 -3.72 8.11 41.91
C GLN A 509 -2.56 8.82 41.19
N THR A 510 -1.66 8.05 40.58
CA THR A 510 -0.55 8.59 39.78
C THR A 510 -1.07 9.36 38.57
N ARG A 511 -2.08 8.82 37.87
CA ARG A 511 -2.73 9.49 36.73
C ARG A 511 -3.39 10.80 37.15
N GLU A 512 -4.20 10.78 38.22
CA GLU A 512 -4.88 11.98 38.75
C GLU A 512 -3.91 13.08 39.21
N GLN A 513 -2.72 12.70 39.69
CA GLN A 513 -1.66 13.66 40.03
C GLN A 513 -0.95 14.23 38.80
N GLY A 514 -0.84 13.43 37.72
CA GLY A 514 -0.31 13.85 36.43
C GLY A 514 -1.24 14.84 35.71
N ASP A 515 -2.55 14.60 35.73
CA ASP A 515 -3.56 15.43 35.07
C ASP A 515 -3.79 16.79 35.77
N LYS A 516 -3.32 16.95 37.02
CA LYS A 516 -3.38 18.20 37.80
C LYS A 516 -2.17 19.13 37.59
N LYS A 517 -1.20 18.75 36.75
CA LYS A 517 -0.06 19.58 36.33
C LYS A 517 -0.29 20.14 34.94
#